data_AF-A0A959KYQ8-F1
#
_entry.id   AF-A0A959KYQ8-F1
#
_cell.length_a   1.000
_cell.length_b   1.000
_cell.length_c   1.000
_cell.angle_alpha   90.00
_cell.angle_beta   90.00
_cell.angle_gamma   90.00
#
_symmetry.space_group_name_H-M   'P 1'
#
loop_
_entity.id
_entity.type
_entity.pdbx_description
1 polymer ?
#
loop_
_entity_poly.entity_id
_entity_poly.type
_entity_poly.pdbx_seq_one_letter_code
_entity_poly.pdbx_strand_id
1 'polypeptide(L)'
;MITGSDLLQLVLLIFFPLLAQRLSSWKSGWKWLSPVVQCYAIGILLRNSGFFPVNELLAETFRDLSILLAIPLLLFSTDLRRWWKEARKATLAFGLCVVSGVVASMLWALVFRYSLPDIWRIAGMLVGVYTGGTPNMNAIGLALGAPDAEILYLNGADIFCGGLFLLFLLSVAGKVYGWWLKGEK
;
A
#
# COMPACT_ATOMS: atom_id res chain seq x y z
N MET A 1 -26.65 9.16 -11.35
CA MET A 1 -27.25 8.06 -12.15
C MET A 1 -26.12 7.10 -12.48
N ILE A 2 -26.25 5.82 -12.12
CA ILE A 2 -25.27 4.78 -12.44
C ILE A 2 -25.34 4.54 -13.96
N THR A 3 -24.23 4.71 -14.66
CA THR A 3 -24.14 4.50 -16.11
C THR A 3 -23.84 3.04 -16.44
N GLY A 4 -24.01 2.62 -17.70
CA GLY A 4 -23.67 1.26 -18.15
C GLY A 4 -22.19 0.91 -17.95
N SER A 5 -21.29 1.89 -18.02
CA SER A 5 -19.87 1.74 -17.71
C SER A 5 -19.62 1.51 -16.22
N ASP A 6 -20.36 2.16 -15.32
CA ASP A 6 -20.21 1.96 -13.87
C ASP A 6 -20.56 0.51 -13.47
N LEU A 7 -21.61 -0.06 -14.10
CA LEU A 7 -21.99 -1.47 -13.92
C LEU A 7 -20.89 -2.42 -14.39
N LEU A 8 -20.30 -2.16 -15.57
CA LEU A 8 -19.20 -2.98 -16.07
C LEU A 8 -17.97 -2.87 -15.15
N GLN A 9 -17.67 -1.68 -14.63
CA GLN A 9 -16.58 -1.46 -13.69
C GLN A 9 -16.77 -2.27 -12.41
N LEU A 10 -17.97 -2.29 -11.83
CA LEU A 10 -18.29 -3.10 -10.64
C LEU A 10 -18.13 -4.59 -10.89
N VAL A 11 -18.61 -5.08 -12.05
CA VAL A 11 -18.41 -6.48 -12.44
C VAL A 11 -16.92 -6.80 -12.54
N LEU A 12 -16.13 -5.93 -13.17
CA LEU A 12 -14.68 -6.10 -13.23
C LEU A 12 -14.05 -6.13 -11.82
N LEU A 13 -14.39 -5.18 -10.95
CA LEU A 13 -13.83 -5.13 -9.58
C LEU A 13 -14.10 -6.39 -8.76
N ILE A 14 -15.27 -7.03 -8.93
CA ILE A 14 -15.65 -8.24 -8.19
C ILE A 14 -15.08 -9.51 -8.83
N PHE A 15 -15.23 -9.66 -10.15
CA PHE A 15 -14.91 -10.92 -10.83
C PHE A 15 -13.45 -11.01 -11.29
N PHE A 16 -12.79 -9.89 -11.53
CA PHE A 16 -11.41 -9.89 -12.00
C PHE A 16 -10.43 -10.53 -11.01
N PRO A 17 -10.47 -10.24 -9.69
CA PRO A 17 -9.60 -10.91 -8.72
C PRO A 17 -9.77 -12.43 -8.69
N LEU A 18 -11.01 -12.92 -8.86
CA LEU A 18 -11.31 -14.36 -8.95
C LEU A 18 -10.69 -14.98 -10.21
N LEU A 19 -10.75 -14.27 -11.34
CA LEU A 19 -10.11 -14.70 -12.59
C LEU A 19 -8.59 -14.71 -12.46
N ALA A 20 -7.99 -13.67 -11.86
CA ALA A 20 -6.55 -13.59 -11.63
C ALA A 20 -6.04 -14.73 -10.73
N GLN A 21 -6.80 -15.07 -9.68
CA GLN A 21 -6.49 -16.20 -8.80
C GLN A 21 -6.54 -17.54 -9.55
N ARG A 22 -7.59 -17.78 -10.34
CA ARG A 22 -7.70 -19.00 -11.16
C ARG A 22 -6.58 -19.08 -12.20
N LEU A 23 -6.29 -17.98 -12.90
CA LEU A 23 -5.25 -17.93 -13.92
C LEU A 23 -3.86 -18.25 -13.35
N SER A 24 -3.55 -17.72 -12.16
CA SER A 24 -2.32 -18.04 -11.43
C SER A 24 -2.21 -19.52 -11.05
N SER A 25 -3.33 -20.21 -10.82
CA SER A 25 -3.34 -21.65 -10.47
C SER A 25 -3.32 -22.60 -11.67
N TRP A 26 -3.70 -22.14 -12.88
CA TRP A 26 -4.01 -23.02 -14.01
C TRP A 26 -2.80 -23.42 -14.87
N LYS A 27 -1.78 -22.55 -15.02
CA LYS A 27 -0.58 -22.87 -15.83
C LYS A 27 0.72 -22.58 -15.09
N SER A 28 1.59 -23.61 -15.05
CA SER A 28 2.91 -23.61 -14.39
C SER A 28 3.88 -22.50 -14.84
N GLY A 29 3.64 -21.86 -16.00
CA GLY A 29 4.48 -20.78 -16.54
C GLY A 29 4.24 -19.38 -15.94
N TRP A 30 3.13 -19.15 -15.23
CA TRP A 30 2.74 -17.82 -14.69
C TRP A 30 2.95 -17.69 -13.18
N LYS A 31 3.69 -18.63 -12.57
CA LYS A 31 3.98 -18.64 -11.12
C LYS A 31 4.72 -17.40 -10.60
N TRP A 32 5.27 -16.57 -11.49
CA TRP A 32 5.98 -15.33 -11.14
C TRP A 32 5.05 -14.12 -10.95
N LEU A 33 3.81 -14.19 -11.44
CA LEU A 33 2.84 -13.10 -11.37
C LEU A 33 1.77 -13.44 -10.33
N SER A 34 2.00 -13.00 -9.08
CA SER A 34 1.00 -13.08 -8.01
C SER A 34 -0.34 -12.47 -8.50
N PRO A 35 -1.51 -13.04 -8.13
CA PRO A 35 -2.82 -12.49 -8.46
C PRO A 35 -2.95 -10.99 -8.16
N VAL A 36 -2.29 -10.53 -7.10
CA VAL A 36 -2.22 -9.12 -6.71
C VAL A 36 -1.57 -8.26 -7.80
N VAL A 37 -0.42 -8.68 -8.32
CA VAL A 37 0.30 -7.96 -9.39
C VAL A 37 -0.54 -7.88 -10.67
N GLN A 38 -1.28 -8.95 -10.99
CA GLN A 38 -2.17 -8.98 -12.14
C GLN A 38 -3.31 -7.96 -12.00
N CYS A 39 -3.91 -7.86 -10.81
CA CYS A 39 -4.96 -6.87 -10.53
C CYS A 39 -4.45 -5.43 -10.65
N TYR A 40 -3.26 -5.13 -10.09
CA TYR A 40 -2.65 -3.81 -10.24
C TYR A 40 -2.35 -3.48 -11.70
N ALA A 41 -1.73 -4.40 -12.43
CA ALA A 41 -1.37 -4.18 -13.83
C ALA A 41 -2.61 -3.87 -14.68
N ILE A 42 -3.70 -4.61 -14.50
CA ILE A 42 -4.93 -4.39 -15.26
C ILE A 42 -5.65 -3.12 -14.84
N GLY A 43 -5.67 -2.77 -13.55
CA GLY A 43 -6.19 -1.47 -13.11
C GLY A 43 -5.43 -0.29 -13.73
N ILE A 44 -4.11 -0.35 -13.72
CA ILE A 44 -3.24 0.69 -14.32
C ILE A 44 -3.47 0.77 -15.83
N LEU A 45 -3.48 -0.36 -16.54
CA LEU A 45 -3.73 -0.39 -17.99
C LEU A 45 -5.12 0.14 -18.34
N LEU A 46 -6.17 -0.27 -17.62
CA LEU A 46 -7.52 0.23 -17.85
C LEU A 46 -7.60 1.74 -17.71
N ARG A 47 -7.03 2.30 -16.63
CA ARG A 47 -7.03 3.75 -16.39
C ARG A 47 -6.25 4.53 -17.43
N ASN A 48 -5.10 4.01 -17.89
CA ASN A 48 -4.23 4.71 -18.84
C ASN A 48 -4.62 4.53 -20.31
N SER A 49 -5.34 3.45 -20.65
CA SER A 49 -5.63 3.11 -22.04
C SER A 49 -6.69 3.99 -22.71
N GLY A 50 -7.46 4.77 -21.93
CA GLY A 50 -8.52 5.64 -22.42
C GLY A 50 -9.74 4.92 -23.03
N PHE A 51 -9.68 3.60 -23.20
CA PHE A 51 -10.77 2.80 -23.79
C PHE A 51 -11.98 2.66 -22.86
N PHE A 52 -11.80 2.84 -21.55
CA PHE A 52 -12.84 2.61 -20.56
C PHE A 52 -12.96 3.83 -19.63
N PRO A 53 -14.14 4.47 -19.51
CA PRO A 53 -14.35 5.59 -18.60
C PRO A 53 -14.35 5.06 -17.16
N VAL A 54 -13.20 5.09 -16.52
CA VAL A 54 -13.04 4.69 -15.12
C VAL A 54 -13.62 5.78 -14.23
N ASN A 55 -14.62 5.41 -13.43
CA ASN A 55 -15.16 6.25 -12.38
C ASN A 55 -14.28 6.13 -11.13
N GLU A 56 -13.53 7.19 -10.83
CA GLU A 56 -12.57 7.23 -9.71
C GLU A 56 -13.28 7.11 -8.36
N LEU A 57 -14.36 7.86 -8.16
CA LEU A 57 -15.14 7.84 -6.92
C LEU A 57 -15.70 6.45 -6.62
N LEU A 58 -16.17 5.74 -7.66
CA LEU A 58 -16.66 4.37 -7.54
C LEU A 58 -15.54 3.41 -7.12
N ALA A 59 -14.36 3.53 -7.73
CA ALA A 59 -13.20 2.70 -7.40
C ALA A 59 -12.69 2.95 -5.97
N GLU A 60 -12.62 4.21 -5.54
CA GLU A 60 -12.22 4.60 -4.19
C GLU A 60 -13.22 4.08 -3.15
N THR A 61 -14.52 4.31 -3.38
CA THR A 61 -15.58 3.82 -2.47
C THR A 61 -15.53 2.30 -2.36
N PHE A 62 -15.37 1.59 -3.48
CA PHE A 62 -15.29 0.13 -3.47
C PHE A 62 -14.04 -0.37 -2.74
N ARG A 63 -12.88 0.27 -2.94
CA ARG A 63 -11.63 -0.04 -2.21
C ARG A 63 -11.83 0.14 -0.71
N ASP A 64 -12.38 1.27 -0.28
CA ASP A 64 -12.52 1.60 1.13
C ASP A 64 -13.52 0.67 1.83
N LEU A 65 -14.64 0.34 1.16
CA LEU A 65 -15.58 -0.68 1.65
C LEU A 65 -14.92 -2.07 1.73
N SER A 66 -14.12 -2.44 0.73
CA SER A 66 -13.39 -3.70 0.72
C SER A 66 -12.40 -3.79 1.87
N ILE A 67 -11.66 -2.72 2.17
CA ILE A 67 -10.73 -2.64 3.31
C ILE A 67 -11.51 -2.73 4.62
N LEU A 68 -12.60 -1.96 4.75
CA LEU A 68 -13.43 -1.94 5.96
C LEU A 68 -14.01 -3.33 6.28
N LEU A 69 -14.36 -4.12 5.26
CA LEU A 69 -14.81 -5.50 5.43
C LEU A 69 -13.66 -6.49 5.64
N ALA A 70 -12.52 -6.30 4.97
CA ALA A 70 -11.37 -7.20 5.07
C ALA A 70 -10.78 -7.22 6.48
N ILE A 71 -10.70 -6.08 7.17
CA ILE A 71 -10.11 -5.98 8.51
C ILE A 71 -10.84 -6.88 9.53
N PRO A 72 -12.18 -6.80 9.71
CA PRO A 72 -12.92 -7.72 10.58
C PRO A 72 -12.82 -9.18 10.15
N LEU A 73 -12.89 -9.46 8.84
CA LEU A 73 -12.80 -10.84 8.34
C LEU A 73 -11.45 -11.48 8.64
N LEU A 74 -10.35 -10.73 8.44
CA LEU A 74 -9.01 -11.18 8.82
C LEU A 74 -8.88 -11.36 10.33
N LEU A 75 -9.48 -10.46 11.12
CA LEU A 75 -9.47 -10.56 12.58
C LEU A 75 -10.24 -11.80 13.07
N PHE A 76 -11.43 -12.07 12.52
CA PHE A 76 -12.23 -13.26 12.87
C PHE A 76 -11.57 -14.56 12.41
N SER A 77 -10.81 -14.54 11.32
CA SER A 77 -10.01 -15.68 10.87
C SER A 77 -8.74 -15.89 11.70
N THR A 78 -8.36 -14.94 12.56
CA THR A 78 -7.12 -15.02 13.35
C THR A 78 -7.38 -15.69 14.69
N ASP A 79 -6.53 -16.66 15.05
CA ASP A 79 -6.51 -17.23 16.40
C ASP A 79 -5.95 -16.20 17.40
N LEU A 80 -6.85 -15.48 18.07
CA LEU A 80 -6.51 -14.44 19.05
C LEU A 80 -5.65 -14.96 20.21
N ARG A 81 -5.82 -16.22 20.63
CA ARG A 81 -5.04 -16.80 21.75
C ARG A 81 -3.60 -17.05 21.34
N ARG A 82 -3.39 -17.55 20.12
CA ARG A 82 -2.04 -17.72 19.56
C ARG A 82 -1.41 -16.37 19.20
N TRP A 83 -2.20 -15.46 18.64
CA TRP A 83 -1.76 -14.11 18.30
C TRP A 83 -1.20 -13.39 19.53
N TRP A 84 -1.87 -13.47 20.69
CA TRP A 84 -1.38 -12.82 21.91
C TRP A 84 0.03 -13.30 22.34
N LYS A 85 0.37 -14.57 22.08
CA LYS A 85 1.71 -15.12 22.39
C LYS A 85 2.79 -14.58 21.45
N GLU A 86 2.47 -14.41 20.16
CA GLU A 86 3.39 -13.86 19.17
C GLU A 86 3.36 -12.31 19.11
N ALA A 87 2.32 -11.70 19.68
CA ALA A 87 2.10 -10.26 19.66
C ALA A 87 3.28 -9.49 20.25
N ARG A 88 3.96 -10.04 21.27
CA ARG A 88 5.15 -9.40 21.84
C ARG A 88 6.31 -9.27 20.84
N LYS A 89 6.53 -10.30 20.01
CA LYS A 89 7.57 -10.22 18.97
C LYS A 89 7.13 -9.29 17.85
N ALA A 90 5.86 -9.35 17.47
CA ALA A 90 5.28 -8.49 16.44
C ALA A 90 5.33 -7.00 16.84
N THR A 91 4.98 -6.66 18.08
CA THR A 91 5.04 -5.28 18.58
C THR A 91 6.47 -4.79 18.74
N LEU A 92 7.42 -5.65 19.13
CA LEU A 92 8.82 -5.29 19.17
C LEU A 92 9.38 -5.03 17.76
N ALA A 93 9.05 -5.89 16.79
CA ALA A 93 9.41 -5.69 15.39
C ALA A 93 8.80 -4.41 14.82
N PHE A 94 7.53 -4.14 15.14
CA PHE A 94 6.87 -2.89 14.78
C PHE A 94 7.55 -1.68 15.42
N GLY A 95 7.90 -1.74 16.70
CA GLY A 95 8.64 -0.68 17.40
C GLY A 95 10.00 -0.39 16.75
N LEU A 96 10.74 -1.42 16.35
CA LEU A 96 11.97 -1.26 15.58
C LEU A 96 11.71 -0.62 14.21
N CYS A 97 10.62 -0.97 13.54
CA CYS A 97 10.19 -0.34 12.29
C CYS A 97 9.90 1.16 12.49
N VAL A 98 9.19 1.52 13.56
CA VAL A 98 8.91 2.93 13.91
C VAL A 98 10.21 3.69 14.16
N VAL A 99 11.10 3.15 14.99
CA VAL A 99 12.40 3.79 15.29
C VAL A 99 13.22 3.95 14.01
N SER A 100 13.26 2.93 13.15
CA SER A 100 13.92 3.00 11.85
C SER A 100 13.34 4.12 10.98
N GLY A 101 12.01 4.21 10.87
CA GLY A 101 11.33 5.27 10.12
C GLY A 101 11.62 6.67 10.66
N VAL A 102 11.63 6.84 11.98
CA VAL A 102 12.00 8.10 12.64
C VAL A 102 13.45 8.48 12.30
N VAL A 103 14.40 7.55 12.50
CA VAL A 103 15.81 7.80 12.23
C VAL A 103 16.04 8.11 10.75
N ALA A 104 15.45 7.33 9.84
CA ALA A 104 15.59 7.56 8.40
C ALA A 104 15.03 8.92 7.98
N SER A 105 13.82 9.28 8.41
CA SER A 105 13.20 10.57 8.13
C SER A 105 14.02 11.73 8.70
N MET A 106 14.55 11.58 9.92
CA MET A 106 15.43 12.59 10.52
C MET A 106 16.75 12.76 9.75
N LEU A 107 17.41 11.66 9.36
CA LEU A 107 18.65 11.71 8.59
C LEU A 107 18.44 12.42 7.26
N TRP A 108 17.37 12.08 6.53
CA TRP A 108 17.05 12.76 5.28
C TRP A 108 16.69 14.24 5.49
N ALA A 109 16.00 14.58 6.57
CA ALA A 109 15.71 15.97 6.92
C ALA A 109 17.01 16.78 7.16
N LEU A 110 18.02 16.17 7.80
CA LEU A 110 19.31 16.82 8.03
C LEU A 110 20.10 17.01 6.73
N VAL A 111 20.07 16.04 5.82
CA VAL A 111 20.75 16.12 4.51
C VAL A 111 20.16 17.25 3.67
N PHE A 112 18.84 17.39 3.65
CA PHE A 112 18.13 18.36 2.79
C PHE A 112 17.74 19.67 3.49
N ARG A 113 18.22 19.91 4.73
CA ARG A 113 17.86 21.08 5.55
C ARG A 113 18.09 22.44 4.88
N TYR A 114 18.99 22.51 3.91
CA TYR A 114 19.31 23.75 3.18
C TYR A 114 18.59 23.86 1.83
N SER A 115 18.06 22.75 1.31
CA SER A 115 17.42 22.70 0.00
C SER A 115 15.90 22.89 0.09
N LEU A 116 15.30 22.50 1.22
CA LEU A 116 13.86 22.56 1.43
C LEU A 116 13.56 23.36 2.70
N PRO A 117 12.82 24.48 2.61
CA PRO A 117 12.33 25.17 3.79
C PRO A 117 11.38 24.25 4.56
N ASP A 118 11.37 24.38 5.89
CA ASP A 118 10.44 23.66 6.77
C ASP A 118 10.44 22.12 6.64
N ILE A 119 11.57 21.53 6.24
CA ILE A 119 11.72 20.08 6.05
C ILE A 119 11.35 19.23 7.28
N TRP A 120 11.40 19.83 8.48
CA TRP A 120 10.96 19.18 9.71
C TRP A 120 9.48 18.77 9.66
N ARG A 121 8.61 19.53 8.97
CA ARG A 121 7.19 19.17 8.77
C ARG A 121 7.07 17.96 7.86
N ILE A 122 7.77 18.00 6.73
CA ILE A 122 7.85 16.89 5.78
C ILE A 122 8.36 15.62 6.47
N ALA A 123 9.40 15.74 7.30
CA ALA A 123 9.95 14.63 8.07
C ALA A 123 8.92 14.05 9.05
N GLY A 124 8.17 14.90 9.77
CA GLY A 124 7.07 14.47 10.64
C GLY A 124 5.97 13.74 9.87
N MET A 125 5.59 14.26 8.70
CA MET A 125 4.61 13.64 7.81
C MET A 125 5.09 12.27 7.29
N LEU A 126 6.36 12.14 6.90
CA LEU A 126 6.96 10.87 6.48
C LEU A 126 6.99 9.85 7.62
N VAL A 127 7.31 10.26 8.86
CA VAL A 127 7.15 9.36 10.01
C VAL A 127 5.69 8.91 10.15
N GLY A 128 4.73 9.81 9.91
CA GLY A 128 3.30 9.50 9.86
C GLY A 128 2.98 8.41 8.86
N VAL A 129 3.47 8.53 7.62
CA VAL A 129 3.19 7.56 6.56
C VAL A 129 3.70 6.16 6.88
N TYR A 130 4.88 6.03 7.47
CA TYR A 130 5.45 4.72 7.77
C TYR A 130 4.90 4.07 9.04
N THR A 131 4.28 4.84 9.92
CA THR A 131 3.69 4.34 11.18
C THR A 131 2.20 4.07 11.09
N GLY A 132 1.49 4.74 10.18
CA GLY A 132 0.03 4.65 10.05
C GLY A 132 -0.52 4.92 8.65
N GLY A 133 0.34 4.94 7.63
CA GLY A 133 -0.06 5.13 6.23
C GLY A 133 -0.42 6.57 5.87
N THR A 134 -0.91 6.73 4.65
CA THR A 134 -1.35 8.00 4.06
C THR A 134 -2.35 8.78 4.93
N PRO A 135 -3.32 8.14 5.63
CA PRO A 135 -4.21 8.87 6.55
C PRO A 135 -3.46 9.52 7.72
N ASN A 136 -2.44 8.84 8.28
CA ASN A 136 -1.65 9.36 9.40
C ASN A 136 -0.71 10.49 8.94
N MET A 137 -0.11 10.36 7.75
CA MET A 137 0.64 11.43 7.11
C MET A 137 -0.19 12.71 6.94
N ASN A 138 -1.41 12.58 6.41
CA ASN A 138 -2.31 13.71 6.20
C ASN A 138 -2.77 14.33 7.53
N ALA A 139 -3.07 13.51 8.55
CA ALA A 139 -3.43 14.00 9.89
C ALA A 139 -2.29 14.81 10.52
N ILE A 140 -1.04 14.35 10.43
CA ILE A 140 0.13 15.10 10.90
C ILE A 140 0.32 16.37 10.09
N GLY A 141 0.21 16.32 8.76
CA GLY A 141 0.30 17.50 7.90
C GLY A 141 -0.71 18.58 8.29
N LEU A 142 -1.96 18.19 8.52
CA LEU A 142 -3.01 19.10 9.01
C LEU A 142 -2.68 19.66 10.40
N ALA A 143 -2.21 18.82 11.33
CA ALA A 143 -1.84 19.26 12.68
C ALA A 143 -0.65 20.24 12.69
N LEU A 144 0.27 20.10 11.74
CA LEU A 144 1.44 20.97 11.59
C LEU A 144 1.16 22.22 10.73
N GLY A 145 -0.04 22.36 10.16
CA GLY A 145 -0.36 23.45 9.25
C GLY A 145 0.43 23.41 7.94
N ALA A 146 0.73 22.20 7.43
CA ALA A 146 1.41 22.03 6.17
C ALA A 146 0.53 22.56 5.01
N PRO A 147 1.09 23.35 4.07
CA PRO A 147 0.38 23.76 2.86
C PRO A 147 -0.19 22.58 2.09
N ASP A 148 -1.37 22.74 1.49
CA ASP A 148 -2.02 21.69 0.69
C ASP A 148 -1.13 21.18 -0.46
N ALA A 149 -0.30 22.06 -1.03
CA ALA A 149 0.68 21.69 -2.04
C ALA A 149 1.72 20.70 -1.51
N GLU A 150 2.23 20.89 -0.28
CA GLU A 150 3.17 19.96 0.35
C GLU A 150 2.53 18.60 0.57
N ILE A 151 1.29 18.57 1.09
CA ILE A 151 0.51 17.34 1.27
C ILE A 151 0.33 16.63 -0.08
N LEU A 152 -0.06 17.35 -1.12
CA LEU A 152 -0.26 16.80 -2.46
C LEU A 152 1.02 16.19 -3.03
N TYR A 153 2.15 16.90 -2.94
CA TYR A 153 3.44 16.39 -3.42
C TYR A 153 3.89 15.16 -2.65
N LEU A 154 3.74 15.15 -1.31
CA LEU A 154 4.11 14.00 -0.49
C LEU A 154 3.25 12.78 -0.79
N ASN A 155 1.93 12.96 -0.94
CA ASN A 155 1.02 11.88 -1.36
C ASN A 155 1.40 11.33 -2.74
N GLY A 156 1.72 12.19 -3.71
CA GLY A 156 2.17 11.76 -5.03
C GLY A 156 3.47 10.96 -4.96
N ALA A 157 4.43 11.42 -4.16
CA ALA A 157 5.70 10.72 -3.95
C ALA A 157 5.50 9.36 -3.26
N ASP A 158 4.64 9.29 -2.23
CA ASP A 158 4.31 8.06 -1.52
C ASP A 158 3.66 7.02 -2.45
N ILE A 159 2.67 7.43 -3.25
CA ILE A 159 2.02 6.54 -4.23
C ILE A 159 3.04 6.00 -5.24
N PHE A 160 3.92 6.85 -5.75
CA PHE A 160 4.92 6.45 -6.74
C PHE A 160 5.98 5.51 -6.15
N CYS A 161 6.66 5.94 -5.07
CA CYS A 161 7.70 5.17 -4.41
C CYS A 161 7.15 3.90 -3.76
N GLY A 162 6.00 4.01 -3.09
CA GLY A 162 5.29 2.88 -2.49
C GLY A 162 4.83 1.87 -3.54
N GLY A 163 4.34 2.32 -4.70
CA GLY A 163 4.01 1.46 -5.82
C GLY A 163 5.22 0.69 -6.35
N LEU A 164 6.35 1.36 -6.57
CA LEU A 164 7.61 0.72 -6.98
C LEU A 164 8.10 -0.28 -5.93
N PHE A 165 8.05 0.10 -4.65
CA PHE A 165 8.44 -0.78 -3.55
C PHE A 165 7.53 -2.01 -3.45
N LEU A 166 6.21 -1.85 -3.62
CA LEU A 166 5.27 -2.96 -3.65
C LEU A 166 5.57 -3.92 -4.80
N LEU A 167 5.84 -3.40 -6.01
CA LEU A 167 6.24 -4.21 -7.14
C LEU A 167 7.54 -4.98 -6.86
N PHE A 168 8.52 -4.34 -6.23
CA PHE A 168 9.76 -4.99 -5.79
C PHE A 168 9.47 -6.12 -4.78
N LEU A 169 8.62 -5.88 -3.78
CA LEU A 169 8.23 -6.88 -2.78
C LEU A 169 7.56 -8.11 -3.41
N LEU A 170 6.63 -7.90 -4.33
CA LEU A 170 5.84 -8.97 -4.94
C LEU A 170 6.59 -9.78 -6.01
N SER A 171 7.71 -9.28 -6.53
CA SER A 171 8.42 -9.92 -7.66
C SER A 171 9.81 -10.46 -7.28
N VAL A 172 10.64 -9.62 -6.67
CA VAL A 172 12.07 -9.87 -6.50
C VAL A 172 12.41 -10.14 -5.05
N ALA A 173 11.75 -9.47 -4.10
CA ALA A 173 12.09 -9.54 -2.69
C ALA A 173 12.07 -10.97 -2.13
N GLY A 174 11.08 -11.79 -2.49
CA GLY A 174 11.04 -13.20 -2.06
C GLY A 174 12.30 -14.00 -2.46
N LYS A 175 12.90 -13.69 -3.61
CA LYS A 175 14.15 -14.34 -4.05
C LYS A 175 15.39 -13.78 -3.35
N VAL A 176 15.45 -12.46 -3.23
CA VAL A 176 16.59 -11.76 -2.60
C VAL A 176 16.66 -12.08 -1.11
N TYR A 177 15.54 -11.96 -0.40
CA TYR A 177 15.48 -12.29 1.02
C TYR A 177 15.61 -13.78 1.26
N GLY A 178 15.11 -14.65 0.38
CA GLY A 178 15.34 -16.09 0.47
C GLY A 178 16.82 -16.51 0.37
N TRP A 179 17.69 -15.63 -0.17
CA TRP A 179 19.13 -15.87 -0.22
C TRP A 179 19.84 -15.55 1.09
N TRP A 180 19.27 -14.65 1.90
CA TRP A 180 19.88 -14.15 3.14
C TRP A 180 19.20 -14.72 4.41
N LEU A 181 17.87 -14.85 4.37
CA LEU A 181 17.05 -15.47 5.40
C LEU A 181 16.72 -16.90 4.94
N LYS A 182 17.45 -17.88 5.47
CA LYS A 182 17.10 -19.31 5.32
C LYS A 182 15.69 -19.50 5.87
N GLY A 183 14.72 -19.76 5.00
CA GLY A 183 13.33 -19.95 5.40
C GLY A 183 13.22 -21.08 6.43
N GLU A 184 12.54 -20.83 7.54
CA GLU A 184 11.96 -21.91 8.33
C GLU A 184 10.96 -22.64 7.41
N LYS A 185 11.13 -23.96 7.30
CA LYS A 185 10.27 -24.84 6.52
C LYS A 185 8.87 -24.90 7.09
#